data_AF-A0A6L7YN18-F1
#
_entry.id   AF-A0A6L7YN18-F1
#
_cell.length_a   1.000
_cell.length_b   1.000
_cell.length_c   1.000
_cell.angle_alpha   90.00
_cell.angle_beta   90.00
_cell.angle_gamma   90.00
#
_symmetry.space_group_name_H-M   'P 1'
#
loop_
_entity.id
_entity.type
_entity.pdbx_description
1 polymer ?
#
loop_
_entity_poly.entity_id
_entity_poly.type
_entity_poly.pdbx_seq_one_letter_code
_entity_poly.pdbx_strand_id
1 'polypeptide(L)'
;EHIHNNPRLGCKTLFATHYHELTQLADVLPRAFNYNVVVTEDKGQVVFLRSIAPGGADRSYGVHVARLAGMPGSVVSRAWEVLAELEDGNHSKSGSYRRGSRGPAPQQMPLLGFGSPVVDELLALDVASMTPLDAINRLYELQERARDDQ
;
A
#
# COMPACT_ATOMS: atom_id res chain seq x y z
N GLU A 1 1.39 0.40 -22.44
CA GLU A 1 1.98 1.52 -23.21
C GLU A 1 2.13 1.27 -24.71
N HIS A 2 2.71 0.13 -25.16
CA HIS A 2 2.97 -0.13 -26.59
C HIS A 2 1.75 0.09 -27.50
N ILE A 3 0.59 -0.45 -27.13
CA ILE A 3 -0.67 -0.28 -27.88
C ILE A 3 -1.16 1.18 -27.84
N HIS A 4 -0.99 1.86 -26.70
CA HIS A 4 -1.46 3.23 -26.49
C HIS A 4 -0.63 4.26 -27.29
N ASN A 5 0.70 4.13 -27.30
CA ASN A 5 1.60 5.14 -27.85
C ASN A 5 1.85 4.97 -29.36
N ASN A 6 1.59 3.79 -29.92
CA ASN A 6 1.80 3.53 -31.34
C ASN A 6 0.72 4.23 -32.20
N PRO A 7 1.09 5.21 -33.05
CA PRO A 7 0.14 5.95 -33.88
C PRO A 7 -0.64 5.07 -34.87
N ARG A 8 -0.09 3.91 -35.24
CA ARG A 8 -0.70 2.97 -36.19
C ARG A 8 -1.64 1.95 -35.55
N LEU A 9 -1.61 1.80 -34.22
CA LEU A 9 -2.46 0.82 -33.52
C LEU A 9 -3.75 1.47 -33.01
N GLY A 10 -3.66 2.51 -32.17
CA GLY A 10 -4.76 3.40 -31.78
C GLY A 10 -6.10 2.73 -31.42
N CYS A 11 -6.12 1.43 -31.13
CA CYS A 11 -7.33 0.64 -31.10
C CYS A 11 -8.05 0.77 -29.76
N LYS A 12 -9.38 0.64 -29.79
CA LYS A 12 -10.17 0.52 -28.56
C LYS A 12 -9.70 -0.71 -27.80
N THR A 13 -9.23 -0.50 -26.58
CA THR A 13 -8.66 -1.56 -25.73
C THR A 13 -9.40 -1.56 -24.40
N LEU A 14 -9.84 -2.74 -23.97
CA LEU A 14 -10.32 -2.99 -22.62
C LEU A 14 -9.29 -3.88 -21.93
N PHE A 15 -8.84 -3.47 -20.75
CA PHE A 15 -7.80 -4.17 -20.00
C PHE A 15 -8.31 -4.48 -18.60
N ALA A 16 -8.75 -5.72 -18.38
CA ALA A 16 -9.17 -6.19 -17.07
C ALA A 16 -7.94 -6.73 -16.31
N THR A 17 -7.70 -6.22 -15.11
CA THR A 17 -6.51 -6.55 -14.31
C THR A 17 -6.81 -6.57 -12.82
N HIS A 18 -6.01 -7.31 -12.06
CA HIS A 18 -5.99 -7.28 -10.59
C HIS A 18 -4.79 -6.49 -10.03
N TYR A 19 -3.90 -5.99 -10.89
CA TYR A 19 -2.77 -5.14 -10.50
C TYR A 19 -3.22 -3.71 -10.25
N HIS A 20 -3.24 -3.29 -8.99
CA HIS A 20 -3.66 -1.95 -8.60
C HIS A 20 -2.66 -0.89 -9.08
N GLU A 21 -1.38 -1.20 -9.16
CA GLU A 21 -0.30 -0.30 -9.60
C GLU A 21 -0.53 0.22 -11.02
N LEU A 22 -1.21 -0.55 -11.86
CA LEU A 22 -1.52 -0.15 -13.23
C LEU A 22 -2.56 0.97 -13.31
N THR A 23 -3.31 1.24 -12.24
CA THR A 23 -4.23 2.39 -12.19
C THR A 23 -3.50 3.71 -12.36
N GLN A 24 -2.23 3.79 -11.92
CA GLN A 24 -1.38 4.98 -12.08
C GLN A 24 -1.02 5.27 -13.54
N LEU A 25 -1.21 4.31 -14.45
CA LEU A 25 -0.99 4.54 -15.88
C LEU A 25 -1.96 5.57 -16.46
N ALA A 26 -3.15 5.73 -15.87
CA ALA A 26 -4.11 6.76 -16.28
C ALA A 26 -3.59 8.18 -16.04
N ASP A 27 -2.66 8.37 -15.09
CA ASP A 27 -2.07 9.68 -14.79
C ASP A 27 -1.02 10.11 -15.82
N VAL A 28 -0.42 9.15 -16.54
CA VAL A 28 0.64 9.40 -17.52
C VAL A 28 0.21 9.19 -18.97
N LEU A 29 -0.83 8.38 -19.20
CA LEU A 29 -1.36 8.09 -20.53
C LEU A 29 -2.67 8.88 -20.77
N PRO A 30 -2.66 9.95 -21.59
CA PRO A 30 -3.79 10.89 -21.70
C PRO A 30 -5.09 10.32 -22.27
N ARG A 31 -5.08 9.11 -22.84
CA ARG A 31 -6.28 8.43 -23.35
C ARG A 31 -6.61 7.16 -22.55
N ALA A 32 -5.93 6.92 -21.44
CA ALA A 32 -6.25 5.83 -20.53
C ALA A 32 -7.19 6.33 -19.43
N PHE A 33 -8.22 5.54 -19.14
CA PHE A 33 -9.21 5.85 -18.12
C PHE A 33 -9.41 4.61 -17.26
N ASN A 34 -9.42 4.79 -15.94
CA ASN A 34 -9.70 3.71 -15.01
C ASN A 34 -11.21 3.55 -14.84
N TYR A 35 -11.63 2.30 -14.80
CA TYR A 35 -12.98 1.90 -14.43
C TYR A 35 -12.90 0.71 -13.48
N ASN A 36 -13.83 0.65 -12.53
CA ASN A 36 -13.95 -0.45 -11.58
C ASN A 36 -15.35 -1.06 -11.64
N VAL A 37 -15.48 -2.26 -11.10
CA VAL A 37 -16.79 -2.85 -10.84
C VAL A 37 -17.25 -2.37 -9.46
N VAL A 38 -18.46 -1.80 -9.40
CA VAL A 38 -18.99 -1.25 -8.15
C VAL A 38 -19.30 -2.38 -7.16
N VAL A 39 -18.78 -2.20 -5.96
CA VAL A 39 -18.96 -3.09 -4.82
C VAL A 39 -19.61 -2.31 -3.69
N THR A 40 -20.59 -2.90 -3.02
CA THR A 40 -21.21 -2.35 -1.81
C THR A 40 -21.08 -3.34 -0.67
N GLU A 41 -20.91 -2.84 0.56
CA GLU A 41 -20.86 -3.64 1.77
C GLU A 41 -22.17 -3.48 2.53
N ASP A 42 -22.86 -4.58 2.80
CA ASP A 42 -24.04 -4.62 3.66
C ASP A 42 -23.83 -5.65 4.77
N LYS A 43 -23.84 -5.22 6.04
CA LYS A 43 -23.71 -6.09 7.23
C LYS A 43 -22.52 -7.07 7.18
N GLY A 44 -21.37 -6.61 6.66
CA GLY A 44 -20.18 -7.44 6.52
C GLY A 44 -20.25 -8.49 5.41
N GLN A 45 -21.20 -8.32 4.48
CA GLN A 45 -21.27 -9.05 3.20
C GLN A 45 -20.98 -8.10 2.06
N VAL A 46 -20.13 -8.54 1.15
CA VAL A 46 -19.81 -7.81 -0.06
C VAL A 46 -20.79 -8.20 -1.16
N VAL A 47 -21.43 -7.19 -1.76
CA VAL A 47 -22.36 -7.34 -2.89
C VAL A 47 -21.79 -6.66 -4.12
N PHE A 48 -21.60 -7.44 -5.18
CA PHE A 48 -21.15 -6.94 -6.48
C PHE A 48 -22.35 -6.41 -7.27
N LEU A 49 -22.41 -5.09 -7.49
CA LEU A 49 -23.55 -4.44 -8.14
C LEU A 49 -23.62 -4.67 -9.66
N ARG A 50 -22.66 -5.42 -10.24
CA ARG A 50 -22.52 -5.67 -11.69
C ARG A 50 -22.57 -4.38 -12.53
N SER A 51 -22.29 -3.25 -11.90
CA SER A 51 -22.22 -1.93 -12.50
C SER A 51 -20.76 -1.53 -12.64
N ILE A 52 -20.44 -0.75 -13.68
CA ILE A 52 -19.10 -0.22 -13.90
C ILE A 52 -19.12 1.27 -13.59
N ALA A 53 -18.19 1.74 -12.76
CA ALA A 53 -18.03 3.14 -12.43
C ALA A 53 -16.63 3.64 -12.80
N PRO A 54 -16.48 4.94 -13.14
CA PRO A 54 -15.16 5.53 -13.34
C PRO A 54 -14.34 5.52 -12.04
N GLY A 55 -13.03 5.29 -12.16
CA GLY A 55 -12.09 5.25 -11.03
C GLY A 55 -11.28 3.96 -10.94
N GLY A 56 -10.23 3.97 -10.12
CA GLY A 56 -9.51 2.76 -9.72
C GLY A 56 -10.31 1.97 -8.68
N ALA A 57 -9.98 0.70 -8.44
CA ALA A 57 -10.55 -0.04 -7.32
C ALA A 57 -9.81 0.35 -6.03
N ASP A 58 -10.56 0.72 -4.98
CA ASP A 58 -9.99 1.21 -3.73
C ASP A 58 -9.47 0.10 -2.81
N ARG A 59 -9.94 -1.15 -3.02
CA ARG A 59 -9.61 -2.32 -2.18
C ARG A 59 -9.64 -3.62 -2.98
N SER A 60 -8.92 -4.62 -2.46
CA SER A 60 -8.96 -5.99 -2.96
C SER A 60 -10.01 -6.81 -2.21
N TYR A 61 -10.94 -7.43 -2.93
CA TYR A 61 -12.05 -8.21 -2.34
C TYR A 61 -11.80 -9.73 -2.33
N GLY A 62 -10.54 -10.18 -2.43
CA GLY A 62 -10.20 -11.60 -2.60
C GLY A 62 -10.72 -12.50 -1.48
N VAL A 63 -10.53 -12.11 -0.21
CA VAL A 63 -11.02 -12.88 0.95
C VAL A 63 -12.55 -12.93 1.00
N HIS A 64 -13.21 -11.84 0.59
CA HIS A 64 -14.67 -11.80 0.47
C HIS A 64 -15.19 -12.76 -0.61
N VAL A 65 -14.53 -12.81 -1.77
CA VAL A 65 -14.87 -13.75 -2.84
C VAL A 65 -14.66 -15.20 -2.39
N ALA A 66 -13.58 -15.49 -1.67
CA ALA A 66 -13.33 -16.83 -1.11
C ALA A 66 -14.45 -17.27 -0.14
N ARG A 67 -14.93 -16.36 0.71
CA ARG A 67 -16.07 -16.62 1.59
C ARG A 67 -17.35 -16.92 0.81
N LEU A 68 -17.66 -16.12 -0.22
CA LEU A 68 -18.82 -16.33 -1.09
C LEU A 68 -18.74 -17.64 -1.88
N ALA A 69 -17.52 -18.07 -2.24
CA ALA A 69 -17.26 -19.35 -2.90
C ALA A 69 -17.44 -20.57 -1.97
N GLY A 70 -17.74 -20.36 -0.68
CA GLY A 70 -17.98 -21.44 0.28
C GLY A 70 -16.71 -22.04 0.86
N MET A 71 -15.59 -21.30 0.87
CA MET A 71 -14.36 -21.76 1.52
C MET A 71 -14.59 -21.99 3.03
N PRO A 72 -13.89 -22.96 3.66
CA PRO A 72 -14.04 -23.24 5.09
C PRO A 72 -13.79 -22.00 5.94
N GLY A 73 -14.62 -21.80 6.98
CA GLY A 73 -14.53 -20.62 7.85
C GLY A 73 -13.15 -20.44 8.48
N SER A 74 -12.48 -21.52 8.87
CA SER A 74 -11.11 -21.49 9.40
C SER A 74 -10.09 -20.92 8.40
N VAL A 75 -10.25 -21.22 7.11
CA VAL A 75 -9.39 -20.70 6.04
C VAL A 75 -9.66 -19.22 5.81
N VAL A 76 -10.93 -18.81 5.79
CA VAL A 76 -11.33 -17.40 5.62
C VAL A 76 -10.82 -16.56 6.80
N SER A 77 -10.95 -17.04 8.04
CA SER A 77 -10.43 -16.36 9.23
C SER A 77 -8.92 -16.18 9.17
N ARG A 78 -8.16 -17.23 8.83
CA ARG A 78 -6.70 -17.12 8.69
C ARG A 78 -6.30 -16.15 7.58
N ALA A 79 -7.05 -16.13 6.47
CA ALA A 79 -6.78 -15.20 5.38
C ALA A 79 -6.96 -13.73 5.81
N TRP A 80 -7.92 -13.43 6.69
CA TRP A 80 -8.09 -12.09 7.27
C TRP A 80 -6.93 -11.68 8.17
N GLU A 81 -6.44 -12.59 9.02
CA GLU A 81 -5.27 -12.32 9.86
C GLU A 81 -4.03 -12.01 9.02
N VAL A 82 -3.75 -12.84 8.01
CA VAL A 82 -2.61 -12.63 7.11
C VAL A 82 -2.75 -11.33 6.31
N LEU A 83 -3.96 -10.97 5.89
CA LEU A 83 -4.19 -9.71 5.20
C LEU A 83 -3.86 -8.51 6.11
N ALA A 84 -4.29 -8.54 7.38
CA ALA A 84 -3.96 -7.49 8.34
C ALA A 84 -2.45 -7.36 8.55
N GLU A 85 -1.73 -8.49 8.70
CA GLU A 85 -0.27 -8.52 8.80
C GLU A 85 0.42 -7.87 7.57
N LEU A 86 -0.11 -8.12 6.36
CA LEU A 86 0.44 -7.58 5.12
C LEU A 86 0.13 -6.09 4.92
N GLU A 87 -1.06 -5.64 5.30
CA GLU A 87 -1.47 -4.23 5.22
C GLU A 87 -0.65 -3.38 6.20
N ASP A 88 -0.46 -3.84 7.44
CA ASP A 88 0.40 -3.19 8.42
C ASP A 88 1.87 -3.12 7.95
N GLY A 89 2.36 -4.15 7.27
CA GLY A 89 3.68 -4.17 6.65
C GLY A 89 3.84 -3.21 5.46
N ASN A 90 2.77 -2.86 4.76
CA ASN A 90 2.80 -2.04 3.54
C ASN A 90 2.56 -0.54 3.78
N HIS A 91 1.97 -0.15 4.91
CA HIS A 91 1.77 1.26 5.28
C HIS A 91 3.08 2.05 5.48
N SER A 92 4.23 1.37 5.51
CA SER A 92 5.56 1.98 5.61
C SER A 92 6.27 2.23 4.26
N LYS A 93 5.64 1.93 3.09
CA LYS A 93 6.32 1.95 1.79
C LYS A 93 5.57 2.55 0.58
N SER A 94 4.56 3.41 0.77
CA SER A 94 3.88 4.07 -0.36
C SER A 94 4.13 5.57 -0.38
N GLY A 95 5.04 6.01 -1.25
CA GLY A 95 5.39 7.43 -1.40
C GLY A 95 6.08 7.77 -2.73
N SER A 96 5.28 7.94 -3.77
CA SER A 96 5.55 8.75 -4.98
C SER A 96 6.70 8.35 -5.93
N TYR A 97 6.33 7.77 -7.06
CA TYR A 97 7.13 7.79 -8.28
C TYR A 97 7.24 9.24 -8.80
N ARG A 98 8.44 9.83 -8.75
CA ARG A 98 8.81 11.00 -9.56
C ARG A 98 9.82 10.62 -10.63
N ARG A 99 9.49 11.07 -11.84
CA ARG A 99 10.13 10.88 -13.15
C ARG A 99 11.59 11.37 -13.17
N GLY A 100 12.50 10.58 -13.74
CA GLY A 100 13.86 11.02 -14.09
C GLY A 100 14.50 10.09 -15.13
N SER A 101 14.85 10.63 -16.29
CA SER A 101 15.45 9.90 -17.42
C SER A 101 16.92 9.52 -17.19
N ARG A 102 17.38 8.54 -17.99
CA ARG A 102 18.76 8.15 -18.41
C ARG A 102 19.31 6.90 -17.71
N GLY A 103 19.65 5.88 -18.51
CA GLY A 103 20.48 4.74 -18.07
C GLY A 103 21.95 5.14 -17.89
N PRO A 104 22.92 4.20 -17.91
CA PRO A 104 22.86 2.78 -17.55
C PRO A 104 23.19 2.58 -16.05
N ALA A 105 22.86 1.39 -15.53
CA ALA A 105 22.81 1.05 -14.10
C ALA A 105 23.98 1.56 -13.22
N PRO A 106 23.68 2.21 -12.08
CA PRO A 106 24.57 2.25 -10.94
C PRO A 106 24.13 1.28 -9.84
N GLN A 107 25.12 0.69 -9.19
CA GLN A 107 25.00 -0.13 -7.99
C GLN A 107 24.08 0.52 -6.95
N GLN A 108 23.09 -0.23 -6.47
CA GLN A 108 22.22 0.18 -5.38
C GLN A 108 23.05 0.38 -4.11
N MET A 109 23.29 1.63 -3.72
CA MET A 109 23.58 1.96 -2.33
C MET A 109 22.26 1.92 -1.55
N PRO A 110 22.24 1.42 -0.30
CA PRO A 110 21.06 1.53 0.54
C PRO A 110 20.86 3.02 0.87
N LEU A 111 19.80 3.61 0.31
CA LEU A 111 19.33 4.96 0.64
C LEU A 111 18.59 4.94 1.99
N LEU A 112 19.25 4.41 3.03
CA LEU A 112 18.80 4.50 4.41
C LEU A 112 19.28 5.84 4.95
N GLY A 113 18.37 6.77 5.16
CA GLY A 113 18.74 8.04 5.75
C GLY A 113 17.63 9.05 5.88
N PHE A 114 16.44 8.63 6.32
CA PHE A 114 15.48 9.54 6.97
C PHE A 114 14.73 8.75 8.05
N GLY A 115 15.45 8.39 9.11
CA GLY A 115 14.81 8.00 10.37
C GLY A 115 14.07 9.20 10.94
N SER A 116 12.93 8.98 11.59
CA SER A 116 12.44 10.00 12.53
C SER A 116 13.55 10.20 13.57
N PRO A 117 13.90 11.44 13.93
CA PRO A 117 14.97 11.71 14.91
C PRO A 117 14.74 11.00 16.25
N VAL A 118 13.48 10.64 16.55
CA VAL A 118 13.08 9.87 17.73
C VAL A 118 13.47 8.39 17.61
N VAL A 119 13.42 7.81 16.41
CA VAL A 119 13.75 6.39 16.17
C VAL A 119 15.26 6.16 16.30
N ASP A 120 16.07 7.06 15.76
CA ASP A 120 17.54 6.97 15.87
C ASP A 120 18.00 7.08 17.33
N GLU A 121 17.32 7.91 18.12
CA GLU A 121 17.61 8.09 19.54
C GLU A 121 17.17 6.89 20.37
N LEU A 122 16.03 6.27 20.04
CA LEU A 122 15.56 5.05 20.68
C LEU A 122 16.50 3.87 20.40
N LEU A 123 17.06 3.79 19.19
CA LEU A 123 18.07 2.77 18.83
C LEU A 123 19.41 2.99 19.53
N ALA A 124 19.72 4.23 19.94
CA ALA A 124 20.96 4.57 20.64
C ALA A 124 20.90 4.35 22.16
N LEU A 125 19.73 4.03 22.72
CA LEU A 125 19.59 3.81 24.17
C LEU A 125 20.13 2.45 24.61
N ASP A 126 21.06 2.49 25.56
CA ASP A 126 21.53 1.29 26.26
C ASP A 126 20.62 0.98 27.46
N VAL A 127 19.55 0.24 27.18
CA VAL A 127 18.55 -0.17 28.18
C VAL A 127 19.15 -1.09 29.25
N ALA A 128 20.27 -1.77 28.96
CA ALA A 128 20.86 -2.75 29.86
C ALA A 128 21.69 -2.11 30.99
N SER A 129 22.13 -0.85 30.82
CA SER A 129 22.98 -0.16 31.80
C SER A 129 22.29 1.00 32.54
N MET A 130 21.08 1.39 32.11
CA MET A 130 20.31 2.46 32.75
C MET A 130 19.59 1.99 34.03
N THR A 131 19.43 2.89 34.99
CA THR A 131 18.59 2.61 36.17
C THR A 131 17.12 2.59 35.76
N PRO A 132 16.24 1.85 36.48
CA PRO A 132 14.81 1.84 36.17
C PRO A 132 14.17 3.24 36.17
N LEU A 133 14.67 4.16 37.01
CA LEU A 133 14.18 5.54 37.05
C LEU A 133 14.61 6.33 35.80
N ASP A 134 15.87 6.16 35.38
CA ASP A 134 16.39 6.82 34.17
C ASP A 134 15.68 6.31 32.91
N ALA A 135 15.37 5.00 32.86
CA ALA A 135 14.60 4.41 31.77
C ALA A 135 13.21 5.04 31.63
N ILE A 136 12.49 5.20 32.75
CA ILE A 136 11.16 5.80 32.76
C ILE A 136 11.22 7.27 32.33
N ASN A 137 12.18 8.03 32.85
CA ASN A 137 12.37 9.43 32.46
C ASN A 137 12.68 9.55 30.96
N ARG A 138 13.54 8.67 30.42
CA ARG A 138 13.94 8.72 29.01
C ARG A 138 12.83 8.30 28.06
N LEU A 139 12.00 7.33 28.46
CA LEU A 139 10.80 6.94 27.71
C LEU A 139 9.76 8.06 27.68
N TYR A 140 9.61 8.81 28.78
CA TYR A 140 8.71 9.96 28.84
C TYR A 140 9.15 11.08 27.88
N GLU A 141 10.45 11.41 27.85
CA GLU A 141 11.02 12.40 26.92
C GLU A 141 10.83 12.01 25.45
N LEU A 142 11.02 10.74 25.11
CA LEU A 142 10.81 10.23 23.76
C LEU A 142 9.32 10.26 23.36
N GLN A 143 8.42 9.99 24.30
CA GLN A 143 6.98 10.03 24.06
C GLN A 143 6.46 11.44 23.76
N GLU A 144 6.92 12.45 24.51
CA GLU A 144 6.54 13.85 24.25
C GLU A 144 7.04 14.31 22.89
N ARG A 145 8.31 14.01 22.54
CA ARG A 145 8.86 14.38 21.24
C ARG A 145 8.18 13.68 20.06
N ALA A 146 7.78 12.42 20.22
CA ALA A 146 7.02 11.70 19.20
C ALA A 146 5.61 12.29 18.97
N ARG A 147 5.03 12.97 19.97
CA ARG A 147 3.75 13.68 19.85
C ARG A 147 3.90 15.05 19.20
N ASP A 148 5.02 15.72 19.45
CA ASP A 148 5.33 17.03 18.84
C ASP A 148 5.71 16.91 17.35
N ASP A 149 6.23 15.76 16.92
CA ASP A 149 6.59 15.45 15.53
C ASP A 149 5.39 14.97 14.65
N GLN A 150 4.16 14.89 15.19
CA GLN A 150 2.91 14.56 14.47
C GLN A 150 2.14 15.80 14.02
#